data_AF-A0A9D2HXQ2-F1
#
_entry.id   AF-A0A9D2HXQ2-F1
#
_cell.length_a   1.000
_cell.length_b   1.000
_cell.length_c   1.000
_cell.angle_alpha   90.00
_cell.angle_beta   90.00
_cell.angle_gamma   90.00
#
_symmetry.space_group_name_H-M   'P 1'
#
loop_
_entity.id
_entity.type
_entity.pdbx_description
1 polymer ?
#
loop_
_entity_poly.entity_id
_entity_poly.type
_entity_poly.pdbx_seq_one_letter_code
_entity_poly.pdbx_strand_id
1 'polypeptide(L)' 'MITFFDWTFYYPDHFRIYSDLEEKRIAFLSAGDDEIHLTLEVVDNQLVFHPRWNVNVIVLGDKEFRITTND' A
#
# COMPACT_ATOMS: atom_id res chain seq x y z
N MET A 1 -6.79 6.41 -4.45
CA MET A 1 -6.68 6.75 -3.02
C MET A 1 -7.45 5.70 -2.23
N ILE A 2 -6.91 5.23 -1.12
CA ILE A 2 -7.62 4.37 -0.16
C ILE A 2 -7.31 4.83 1.27
N THR A 3 -8.31 4.71 2.14
CA THR A 3 -8.12 4.82 3.59
C THR A 3 -8.18 3.42 4.18
N PHE A 4 -7.15 3.04 4.92
CA PHE A 4 -7.02 1.76 5.61
C PHE A 4 -6.81 2.04 7.09
N PHE A 5 -7.82 1.73 7.90
CA PHE A 5 -7.95 2.24 9.28
C PHE A 5 -7.79 3.77 9.33
N ASP A 6 -6.75 4.29 9.97
CA ASP A 6 -6.42 5.70 10.11
C ASP A 6 -5.32 6.17 9.16
N TRP A 7 -4.82 5.29 8.28
CA TRP A 7 -3.82 5.61 7.26
C TRP A 7 -4.45 5.87 5.89
N THR A 8 -3.96 6.89 5.19
CA THR A 8 -4.39 7.23 3.84
C THR A 8 -3.27 7.04 2.84
N PHE A 9 -3.57 6.36 1.73
CA PHE A 9 -2.62 6.05 0.67
C PHE A 9 -3.10 6.61 -0.66
N TYR A 10 -2.25 7.41 -1.30
CA TYR A 10 -2.37 7.84 -2.68
C TYR A 10 -1.53 6.93 -3.56
N TYR A 11 -2.05 6.55 -4.71
CA TYR A 11 -1.37 5.66 -5.65
C TYR A 11 -1.94 5.87 -7.06
N PRO A 12 -1.15 5.61 -8.10
CA PRO A 12 -1.62 5.61 -9.49
C PRO A 12 -2.84 4.72 -9.72
N ASP A 13 -3.75 5.13 -10.61
CA ASP A 13 -5.00 4.42 -10.88
C ASP A 13 -4.82 3.01 -11.47
N HIS A 14 -3.63 2.68 -11.96
CA HIS A 14 -3.32 1.35 -12.48
C HIS A 14 -3.10 0.29 -11.40
N PHE A 15 -2.94 0.68 -10.13
CA PHE A 15 -2.84 -0.31 -9.05
C PHE A 15 -4.20 -0.94 -8.76
N ARG A 16 -4.20 -2.27 -8.67
CA ARG A 16 -5.32 -3.01 -8.06
C ARG A 16 -5.03 -3.22 -6.58
N ILE A 17 -6.06 -3.01 -5.77
CA ILE A 17 -5.91 -3.00 -4.32
C ILE A 17 -6.79 -4.07 -3.69
N TYR A 18 -6.18 -4.90 -2.86
CA TYR A 18 -6.86 -5.96 -2.11
C TYR A 18 -6.66 -5.73 -0.62
N SER A 19 -7.75 -5.66 0.14
CA SER A 19 -7.71 -5.50 1.60
C SER A 19 -8.24 -6.74 2.30
N ASP A 20 -7.51 -7.20 3.30
CA ASP A 20 -7.93 -8.18 4.30
C ASP A 20 -8.06 -7.47 5.65
N LEU A 21 -9.29 -7.13 6.03
CA LEU A 21 -9.56 -6.40 7.26
C LEU A 21 -9.45 -7.27 8.52
N GLU A 22 -9.61 -8.59 8.38
CA GLU A 22 -9.50 -9.54 9.49
C GLU A 22 -8.04 -9.66 9.92
N GLU A 23 -7.16 -9.89 8.95
CA GLU A 23 -5.71 -9.97 9.17
C GLU A 23 -5.03 -8.59 9.21
N LYS A 24 -5.77 -7.51 8.99
CA LYS A 24 -5.29 -6.13 8.93
C LYS A 24 -4.15 -5.94 7.93
N ARG A 25 -4.32 -6.48 6.72
CA ARG A 25 -3.36 -6.36 5.61
C ARG A 25 -4.00 -5.76 4.36
N ILE A 26 -3.16 -5.19 3.50
CA ILE A 26 -3.56 -4.72 2.17
C ILE A 26 -2.41 -4.94 1.19
N ALA A 27 -2.75 -5.26 -0.05
CA ALA A 27 -1.82 -5.51 -1.14
C ALA A 27 -2.10 -4.58 -2.32
N PHE A 28 -1.04 -4.05 -2.90
CA PHE A 28 -1.01 -3.22 -4.10
C PHE A 28 -0.43 -4.06 -5.23
N LEU A 29 -1.25 -4.36 -6.23
CA LEU A 29 -0.92 -5.19 -7.37
C LEU A 29 -0.88 -4.38 -8.66
N SER A 30 -0.18 -4.90 -9.65
CA SER A 30 -0.24 -4.44 -11.04
C SER A 30 -1.69 -4.45 -11.57
N ALA A 31 -1.94 -3.71 -12.65
CA ALA A 31 -3.27 -3.62 -13.26
C ALA A 31 -3.83 -4.98 -13.75
N GLY A 32 -2.95 -5.97 -13.95
CA GLY A 32 -3.28 -7.32 -14.41
C GLY A 32 -3.45 -8.36 -13.30
N ASP A 33 -3.31 -7.98 -12.02
CA ASP A 33 -3.23 -8.90 -10.86
C ASP A 33 -2.09 -9.93 -10.93
N ASP A 34 -1.12 -9.73 -11.82
CA ASP A 34 -0.02 -10.66 -12.05
C ASP A 34 1.17 -10.43 -11.10
N GLU A 35 1.30 -9.23 -10.52
CA GLU A 35 2.39 -8.89 -9.63
C GLU A 35 1.94 -8.12 -8.38
N ILE A 36 2.42 -8.56 -7.22
CA ILE A 36 2.28 -7.82 -5.96
C ILE A 36 3.47 -6.86 -5.80
N HIS A 37 3.25 -5.56 -5.93
CA HIS A 37 4.29 -4.55 -5.76
C HIS A 37 4.58 -4.23 -4.28
N LEU A 38 3.54 -4.13 -3.46
CA LEU A 38 3.64 -3.77 -2.05
C LEU A 38 2.57 -4.51 -1.26
N THR A 39 2.96 -5.08 -0.14
CA THR A 39 2.00 -5.40 0.93
C THR A 39 2.29 -4.54 2.15
N LEU A 40 1.25 -4.28 2.93
CA LEU A 40 1.39 -3.61 4.20
C LEU A 40 0.41 -4.18 5.20
N GLU A 41 0.78 -4.15 6.48
CA GLU A 41 0.02 -4.71 7.58
C GLU A 41 0.12 -3.84 8.83
N VAL A 42 -0.87 -3.98 9.71
CA VAL A 42 -0.89 -3.28 11.00
C VAL A 42 -0.57 -4.29 12.10
N VAL A 43 0.60 -4.13 12.72
CA VAL A 43 1.07 -4.96 13.82
C VAL A 43 1.30 -4.07 15.03
N ASP A 44 0.65 -4.37 16.16
CA ASP A 44 0.79 -3.60 17.40
C ASP A 44 0.62 -2.08 17.21
N ASN A 45 -0.41 -1.67 16.46
CA ASN A 45 -0.69 -0.28 16.06
C ASN A 45 0.40 0.40 15.21
N GLN A 46 1.35 -0.36 14.66
CA GLN A 46 2.38 0.14 13.76
C GLN A 46 2.08 -0.31 12.33
N LEU A 47 2.31 0.58 11.38
CA LEU A 47 2.20 0.29 9.96
C LEU A 47 3.52 -0.30 9.45
N VAL A 48 3.47 -1.53 8.97
CA VAL A 48 4.63 -2.25 8.43
C VAL A 48 4.50 -2.32 6.91
N PHE A 49 5.54 -1.91 6.20
CA PHE A 49 5.59 -1.94 4.74
C PHE A 49 6.53 -3.04 4.26
N HIS A 50 6.11 -3.78 3.24
CA HIS A 50 6.90 -4.82 2.57
C HIS A 50 6.99 -4.50 1.06
N PRO A 51 7.76 -3.47 0.66
CA PRO A 51 7.85 -3.05 -0.73
C PRO A 51 8.75 -3.99 -1.55
N ARG A 52 8.42 -4.19 -2.83
CA ARG A 52 9.40 -4.64 -3.82
C ARG A 52 10.43 -3.54 -4.10
N TRP A 53 11.55 -3.94 -4.69
CA TRP A 53 12.68 -3.06 -5.00
C TRP A 53 12.31 -1.84 -5.87
N ASN A 54 11.27 -1.96 -6.71
CA ASN A 54 10.84 -0.90 -7.62
C ASN A 54 9.74 0.00 -7.04
N VAL A 55 9.37 -0.15 -5.76
CA VAL A 55 8.32 0.65 -5.11
C VAL A 55 8.94 1.76 -4.25
N ASN A 56 8.43 2.97 -4.41
CA ASN A 56 8.70 4.08 -3.51
C ASN A 56 7.50 4.34 -2.61
N VAL A 57 7.75 4.43 -1.31
CA VAL A 57 6.78 4.88 -0.29
C VAL A 57 7.20 6.28 0.15
N ILE A 58 6.38 7.29 -0.20
CA ILE A 58 6.65 8.70 0.08
C ILE A 58 5.74 9.15 1.23
N VAL A 59 6.34 9.67 2.31
CA VAL A 59 5.59 10.23 3.44
C VAL A 59 5.13 11.64 3.08
N LEU A 60 3.82 11.90 3.12
CA LEU A 60 3.23 13.21 2.82
C LEU A 60 2.84 13.99 4.09
N GLY A 61 2.52 13.27 5.16
CA GLY A 61 2.07 13.85 6.42
C GLY A 61 1.92 12.77 7.50
N ASP A 62 1.25 13.12 8.60
CA ASP A 62 0.90 12.12 9.61
C ASP A 62 -0.11 11.13 9.02
N LYS A 63 0.24 9.85 9.07
CA LYS A 63 -0.54 8.73 8.52
C LYS A 63 -0.94 8.88 7.05
N GLU A 64 -0.23 9.70 6.28
CA GLU A 64 -0.52 9.98 4.88
C GLU A 64 0.67 9.64 3.99
N PHE A 65 0.46 8.77 3.00
CA PHE A 65 1.52 8.22 2.14
C PHE A 65 1.14 8.27 0.66
N ARG A 66 2.16 8.37 -0.21
CA ARG A 66 2.03 8.14 -1.64
C ARG A 66 2.88 6.94 -2.06
N ILE A 67 2.26 6.01 -2.76
CA ILE A 67 2.89 4.81 -3.35
C ILE A 67 3.10 5.06 -4.84
N THR A 68 4.31 4.80 -5.33
CA THR A 68 4.65 4.84 -6.75
C THR A 68 5.58 3.69 -7.10
N THR A 69 5.65 3.31 -8.36
CA THR A 69 6.68 2.42 -8.90
C THR A 69 7.67 3.19 -9.78
N ASN A 70 8.84 2.62 -10.01
CA ASN A 70 9.85 3.14 -10.94
C ASN A 70 9.62 2.70 -12.39
N ASP A 71 8.49 2.04 -12.68
CA ASP A 71 8.11 1.57 -14.02
C ASP A 71 7.65 2.73 -14.93
#